data_AF-A0A453F7X5-F1
#
_entry.id   AF-A0A453F7X5-F1
#
_cell.length_a   1.000
_cell.length_b   1.000
_cell.length_c   1.000
_cell.angle_alpha   90.00
_cell.angle_beta   90.00
_cell.angle_gamma   90.00
#
_symmetry.space_group_name_H-M   'P 1'
#
loop_
_entity.id
_entity.type
_entity.pdbx_description
1 polymer ?
#
loop_
_entity_poly.entity_id
_entity_poly.type
_entity_poly.pdbx_seq_one_letter_code
_entity_poly.pdbx_strand_id
1 'polypeptide(L)'
;MEPQTKVDILVATPGRLMDHIKMTKGFSLEHLQYLVVDETDRMLREAYQSWLPTVIQFTLPTNQDHFQDDTAGRTLLHPLTTIRRSGVERGFKGKCYPRLAKIVCSATLTQDPSKLSQLELHHPLLLNSGKKRYRIPTKLESYKLICTSNIKPLCLIVLLQELCGEKCLVFTKSVDDSHRLSTFLGFF
;
A
#
# COMPACT_ATOMS: atom_id res chain seq x y z
N MET A 1 -19.48 -29.34 -5.45
CA MET A 1 -18.09 -28.93 -5.16
C MET A 1 -18.17 -27.51 -4.66
N GLU A 2 -17.66 -27.23 -3.46
CA GLU A 2 -17.49 -25.85 -3.00
C GLU A 2 -16.48 -25.13 -3.91
N PRO A 3 -16.67 -23.83 -4.19
CA PRO A 3 -15.72 -23.07 -5.00
C PRO A 3 -14.37 -23.02 -4.28
N GLN A 4 -13.36 -23.71 -4.83
CA GLN A 4 -12.00 -23.70 -4.30
C GLN A 4 -11.27 -22.43 -4.76
N THR A 5 -10.70 -21.69 -3.80
CA THR A 5 -9.85 -20.54 -4.11
C THR A 5 -8.59 -21.02 -4.84
N LYS A 6 -8.34 -20.49 -6.04
CA LYS A 6 -7.13 -20.82 -6.82
C LYS A 6 -5.88 -20.07 -6.37
N VAL A 7 -6.04 -19.04 -5.51
CA VAL A 7 -4.99 -18.11 -5.13
C VAL A 7 -5.07 -17.86 -3.62
N ASP A 8 -3.97 -18.09 -2.90
CA ASP A 8 -3.85 -17.82 -1.47
C ASP A 8 -3.29 -16.42 -1.17
N ILE A 9 -2.45 -15.88 -2.06
CA ILE A 9 -1.81 -14.57 -1.92
C ILE A 9 -1.96 -13.79 -3.22
N LEU A 10 -2.50 -12.57 -3.12
CA LEU A 10 -2.61 -11.64 -4.22
C LEU A 10 -1.81 -10.38 -3.91
N VAL A 11 -0.93 -10.00 -4.84
CA VAL A 11 -0.23 -8.70 -4.83
C VAL A 11 -0.75 -7.89 -6.01
N ALA A 12 -1.28 -6.71 -5.75
CA ALA A 12 -1.85 -5.86 -6.77
C ALA A 12 -1.70 -4.38 -6.42
N THR A 13 -1.61 -3.52 -7.45
CA THR A 13 -1.81 -2.09 -7.27
C THR A 13 -3.29 -1.78 -7.03
N PRO A 14 -3.64 -0.67 -6.35
CA PRO A 14 -5.03 -0.37 -6.02
C PRO A 14 -5.95 -0.33 -7.24
N GLY A 15 -5.52 0.33 -8.32
CA GLY A 15 -6.30 0.39 -9.56
C GLY A 15 -6.59 -1.00 -10.12
N ARG A 16 -5.57 -1.87 -10.19
CA ARG A 16 -5.73 -3.21 -10.74
C ARG A 16 -6.60 -4.11 -9.84
N LEU A 17 -6.50 -3.97 -8.53
CA LEU A 17 -7.37 -4.68 -7.58
C LEU A 17 -8.84 -4.29 -7.79
N MET A 18 -9.12 -3.00 -7.99
CA MET A 18 -10.48 -2.51 -8.23
C MET A 18 -11.07 -3.04 -9.55
N ASP A 19 -10.26 -3.13 -10.60
CA ASP A 19 -10.68 -3.76 -11.86
C ASP A 19 -11.08 -5.23 -11.64
N HIS A 20 -10.30 -5.96 -10.85
CA HIS A 20 -10.61 -7.36 -10.54
C HIS A 20 -11.92 -7.50 -9.77
N ILE A 21 -12.14 -6.68 -8.74
CA ILE A 21 -13.38 -6.66 -7.96
C ILE A 21 -14.60 -6.37 -8.84
N LYS A 22 -14.50 -5.44 -9.80
CA LYS A 22 -15.64 -4.99 -10.61
C LYS A 22 -15.90 -5.85 -11.84
N MET A 23 -14.85 -6.35 -12.50
CA MET A 23 -14.95 -6.91 -13.85
C MET A 23 -14.62 -8.40 -13.92
N THR A 24 -13.93 -8.97 -12.93
CA THR A 24 -13.54 -10.39 -12.97
C THR A 24 -14.63 -11.27 -12.37
N LYS A 25 -15.30 -12.05 -13.22
CA LYS A 25 -16.33 -13.00 -12.79
C LYS A 25 -15.75 -14.01 -11.78
N GLY A 26 -16.39 -14.13 -10.62
CA GLY A 26 -15.98 -15.06 -9.56
C GLY A 26 -14.82 -14.57 -8.69
N PHE A 27 -14.32 -13.34 -8.88
CA PHE A 27 -13.39 -12.74 -7.94
C PHE A 27 -14.15 -12.29 -6.69
N SER A 28 -13.74 -12.78 -5.52
CA SER A 28 -14.36 -12.46 -4.24
C SER A 28 -13.28 -12.29 -3.18
N LEU A 29 -13.52 -11.37 -2.24
CA LEU A 29 -12.69 -11.14 -1.07
C LEU A 29 -13.31 -11.72 0.20
N GLU A 30 -14.34 -12.56 0.07
CA GLU A 30 -15.04 -13.20 1.19
C GLU A 30 -14.10 -13.94 2.17
N HIS A 31 -13.05 -14.57 1.63
CA HIS A 31 -12.08 -15.33 2.43
C HIS A 31 -10.86 -14.52 2.86
N LEU A 32 -10.82 -13.21 2.60
CA LEU A 32 -9.68 -12.36 2.91
C LEU A 32 -9.50 -12.23 4.43
N GLN A 33 -8.34 -12.66 4.94
CA GLN A 33 -7.99 -12.59 6.36
C GLN A 33 -6.94 -11.52 6.67
N TYR A 34 -6.07 -11.22 5.71
CA TYR A 34 -4.96 -10.28 5.86
C TYR A 34 -4.98 -9.28 4.72
N LEU A 35 -4.94 -8.00 5.04
CA LEU A 35 -4.76 -6.91 4.09
C LEU A 35 -3.50 -6.13 4.46
N VAL A 36 -2.51 -6.16 3.58
CA VAL A 36 -1.27 -5.40 3.73
C VAL A 36 -1.32 -4.21 2.79
N VAL A 37 -1.18 -3.01 3.34
CA VAL A 37 -1.11 -1.76 2.58
C VAL A 37 0.30 -1.21 2.73
N ASP A 38 1.09 -1.26 1.66
CA ASP A 38 2.46 -0.75 1.65
C ASP A 38 2.53 0.67 1.08
N GLU A 39 3.55 1.43 1.47
CA GLU A 39 3.75 2.83 1.07
C GLU A 39 2.49 3.70 1.26
N THR A 40 1.82 3.49 2.39
CA THR A 40 0.48 4.04 2.64
C THR A 40 0.43 5.58 2.56
N ASP A 41 1.53 6.26 2.87
CA ASP A 41 1.65 7.70 2.72
C ASP A 41 1.62 8.19 1.28
N ARG A 42 2.16 7.42 0.32
CA ARG A 42 1.98 7.70 -1.12
C ARG A 42 0.53 7.47 -1.50
N MET A 43 -0.04 6.35 -1.06
CA MET A 43 -1.41 5.96 -1.38
C MET A 43 -2.48 6.92 -0.81
N LEU A 44 -2.19 7.58 0.31
CA LEU A 44 -3.07 8.61 0.91
C LEU A 44 -2.90 10.00 0.27
N ARG A 45 -1.77 10.27 -0.41
CA ARG A 45 -1.51 11.53 -1.11
C ARG A 45 -2.16 11.56 -2.49
N GLU A 46 -2.06 10.46 -3.22
CA GLU A 46 -2.73 10.27 -4.49
C GLU A 46 -4.22 10.00 -4.22
N ALA A 47 -5.14 10.59 -4.99
CA ALA A 47 -6.58 10.58 -4.74
C ALA A 47 -7.27 9.20 -4.88
N TYR A 48 -6.59 8.10 -4.53
CA TYR A 48 -7.10 6.74 -4.45
C TYR A 48 -7.96 6.53 -3.19
N GLN A 49 -8.76 7.52 -2.80
CA GLN A 49 -9.40 7.52 -1.48
C GLN A 49 -10.60 6.59 -1.37
N SER A 50 -11.11 6.07 -2.49
CA SER A 50 -12.28 5.19 -2.49
C SER A 50 -11.96 3.70 -2.55
N TRP A 51 -10.74 3.28 -2.92
CA TRP A 51 -10.48 1.84 -3.09
C TRP A 51 -10.49 1.10 -1.75
N LEU A 52 -9.85 1.65 -0.71
CA LEU A 52 -9.71 0.96 0.57
C LEU A 52 -11.06 0.81 1.28
N PRO A 53 -11.90 1.87 1.41
CA PRO A 53 -13.25 1.72 1.93
C PRO A 53 -14.08 0.70 1.12
N THR A 54 -13.93 0.71 -0.21
CA THR A 54 -14.64 -0.25 -1.08
C THR A 54 -14.18 -1.69 -0.80
N VAL A 55 -12.87 -1.94 -0.72
CA VAL A 55 -12.31 -3.24 -0.37
C VAL A 55 -12.81 -3.71 0.98
N ILE A 56 -12.81 -2.83 2.00
CA ILE A 56 -13.31 -3.16 3.33
C ILE A 56 -14.80 -3.50 3.26
N GLN A 57 -15.61 -2.74 2.53
CA GLN A 57 -17.03 -3.03 2.33
C GLN A 57 -17.26 -4.42 1.73
N PHE A 58 -16.45 -4.82 0.73
CA PHE A 58 -16.52 -6.16 0.13
C PHE A 58 -16.05 -7.30 1.04
N THR A 59 -15.38 -6.98 2.16
CA THR A 59 -14.98 -7.98 3.18
C THR A 59 -15.98 -8.09 4.33
N LEU A 60 -16.96 -7.19 4.42
CA LEU A 60 -17.99 -7.22 5.45
C LEU A 60 -19.16 -8.12 5.01
N PRO A 61 -19.80 -8.85 5.94
CA PRO A 61 -21.01 -9.58 5.63
C PRO A 61 -22.13 -8.59 5.27
N THR A 62 -22.76 -8.78 4.11
CA THR A 62 -23.97 -8.05 3.71
C THR A 62 -25.13 -8.50 4.60
N ASN A 63 -25.32 -7.86 5.75
CA ASN A 63 -26.55 -7.99 6.53
C ASN A 63 -27.67 -7.21 5.82
N GLN A 64 -28.30 -7.82 4.82
CA GLN A 64 -29.65 -7.45 4.39
C GLN A 64 -30.58 -8.65 4.52
N ASP A 65 -30.76 -9.11 5.76
CA ASP A 65 -31.98 -9.80 6.15
C ASP A 65 -32.67 -8.93 7.20
N HIS A 66 -33.67 -8.17 6.76
CA HIS A 66 -34.77 -7.77 7.63
C HIS A 66 -35.43 -9.05 8.13
N PHE A 67 -35.16 -9.45 9.38
CA PHE A 67 -35.95 -10.46 10.05
C PHE A 67 -37.33 -9.89 10.36
N GLN A 68 -38.24 -9.94 9.39
CA GLN A 68 -39.65 -10.14 9.69
C GLN A 68 -39.84 -11.62 9.97
N ASP A 69 -40.22 -11.90 11.20
CA ASP A 69 -40.58 -13.21 11.72
C ASP A 69 -41.88 -13.63 11.03
N ASP A 70 -41.80 -14.55 10.06
CA ASP A 70 -42.98 -15.28 9.60
C ASP A 70 -42.65 -16.75 9.33
N THR A 71 -43.35 -17.57 10.09
CA THR A 71 -43.21 -19.01 10.18
C THR A 71 -44.02 -19.66 9.06
N ALA A 72 -43.41 -19.95 7.90
CA ALA A 72 -43.79 -21.07 7.03
C ALA A 72 -43.00 -21.09 5.71
N GLY A 73 -42.17 -22.13 5.55
CA GLY A 73 -41.88 -22.80 4.28
C GLY A 73 -41.35 -21.98 3.11
N ARG A 74 -40.04 -22.11 2.82
CA ARG A 74 -39.56 -22.17 1.43
C ARG A 74 -38.15 -22.74 1.27
N THR A 75 -38.02 -23.39 0.13
CA THR A 75 -36.98 -24.27 -0.41
C THR A 75 -35.71 -23.53 -0.83
N LEU A 76 -34.59 -24.26 -0.82
CA LEU A 76 -33.39 -24.12 -1.68
C LEU A 76 -32.76 -22.73 -1.83
N LEU A 77 -31.61 -22.56 -1.17
CA LEU A 77 -30.29 -22.22 -1.73
C LEU A 77 -29.47 -21.75 -0.54
N HIS A 78 -28.65 -22.64 0.04
CA HIS A 78 -27.72 -22.22 1.09
C HIS A 78 -26.81 -21.12 0.53
N PRO A 79 -26.88 -19.87 1.00
CA PRO A 79 -25.79 -18.94 0.78
C PRO A 79 -24.67 -19.49 1.65
N LEU A 80 -23.55 -19.87 1.03
CA LEU A 80 -22.32 -20.17 1.74
C LEU A 80 -21.96 -18.89 2.50
N THR A 81 -22.42 -18.85 3.73
CA THR A 81 -22.05 -17.88 4.72
C THR A 81 -20.73 -18.39 5.28
N THR A 82 -19.72 -17.53 5.39
CA THR A 82 -18.59 -17.79 6.27
C THR A 82 -19.06 -17.71 7.73
N ILE A 83 -19.96 -18.62 8.14
CA ILE A 83 -20.21 -18.95 9.53
C ILE A 83 -18.95 -19.66 10.04
N ARG A 84 -17.99 -18.90 10.57
CA ARG A 84 -17.05 -19.46 11.55
C ARG A 84 -17.52 -19.10 12.96
N ARG A 85 -18.24 -20.07 13.54
CA ARG A 85 -18.61 -20.20 14.97
C ARG A 85 -17.45 -20.22 15.96
N SER A 86 -16.20 -20.02 15.54
CA SER A 86 -15.04 -20.08 16.43
C SER A 86 -14.14 -18.88 16.20
N GLY A 87 -14.46 -17.76 16.85
CA GLY A 87 -13.52 -16.65 17.00
C GLY A 87 -12.29 -17.10 17.76
N VAL A 88 -11.11 -16.58 17.40
CA VAL A 88 -9.98 -16.59 18.34
C VAL A 88 -10.37 -15.59 19.42
N GLU A 89 -10.72 -16.08 20.61
CA GLU A 89 -11.01 -15.24 21.76
C GLU A 89 -9.78 -14.41 22.12
N ARG A 90 -9.66 -13.20 21.54
CA ARG A 90 -8.82 -12.15 22.11
C ARG A 90 -9.60 -11.43 23.23
N GLY A 91 -10.13 -12.19 24.19
CA GLY A 91 -10.69 -11.65 25.43
C GLY A 91 -12.00 -10.84 25.34
N PHE A 92 -12.71 -10.82 24.20
CA PHE A 92 -13.99 -10.11 24.07
C PHE A 92 -15.13 -11.10 23.79
N LYS A 93 -15.83 -11.51 24.85
CA LYS A 93 -17.06 -12.33 24.74
C LYS A 93 -18.18 -11.50 24.09
N GLY A 94 -18.84 -12.07 23.07
CA GLY A 94 -20.16 -11.63 22.61
C GLY A 94 -20.25 -10.59 21.48
N LYS A 95 -19.16 -10.28 20.75
CA LYS A 95 -19.22 -9.41 19.54
C LYS A 95 -18.60 -10.09 18.32
N CYS A 96 -19.31 -10.06 17.18
CA CYS A 96 -18.78 -10.45 15.87
C CYS A 96 -17.83 -9.36 15.36
N TYR A 97 -16.52 -9.62 15.40
CA TYR A 97 -15.52 -8.70 14.83
C TYR A 97 -15.22 -9.11 13.38
N PRO A 98 -15.05 -8.15 12.44
CA PRO A 98 -14.51 -8.46 11.13
C PRO A 98 -13.10 -9.02 11.30
N ARG A 99 -12.85 -10.21 10.74
CA ARG A 99 -11.57 -10.95 10.90
C ARG A 99 -10.40 -10.38 10.11
N LEU A 100 -10.60 -9.26 9.40
CA LEU A 100 -9.57 -8.68 8.55
C LEU A 100 -8.46 -8.04 9.40
N ALA A 101 -7.31 -8.71 9.47
CA ALA A 101 -6.10 -8.14 10.04
C ALA A 101 -5.48 -7.18 9.01
N LYS A 102 -5.47 -5.88 9.34
CA LYS A 102 -4.87 -4.84 8.51
C LYS A 102 -3.46 -4.53 9.00
N ILE A 103 -2.50 -4.59 8.09
CA ILE A 103 -1.11 -4.20 8.32
C ILE A 103 -0.82 -3.03 7.39
N VAL A 104 -0.40 -1.91 7.98
CA VAL A 104 -0.09 -0.68 7.26
C VAL A 104 1.39 -0.42 7.38
N CYS A 105 2.07 -0.48 6.24
CA CYS A 105 3.48 -0.17 6.12
C CYS A 105 3.63 1.22 5.50
N SER A 106 4.45 2.06 6.13
CA SER A 106 4.79 3.38 5.60
C SER A 106 6.12 3.83 6.20
N ALA A 107 7.00 4.34 5.35
CA ALA A 107 8.22 5.00 5.80
C ALA A 107 7.90 6.35 6.48
N THR A 108 6.77 6.97 6.12
CA THR A 108 6.46 8.36 6.46
C THR A 108 5.00 8.50 6.87
N LEU A 109 4.64 8.04 8.07
CA LEU A 109 3.25 8.13 8.51
C LEU A 109 2.84 9.61 8.71
N THR A 110 1.81 10.03 7.97
CA THR A 110 1.18 11.36 8.14
C THR A 110 0.69 11.56 9.57
N GLN A 111 0.63 12.81 10.03
CA GLN A 111 0.02 13.19 11.32
C GLN A 111 -1.39 13.73 11.15
N ASP A 112 -1.86 13.86 9.91
CA ASP A 112 -3.21 14.31 9.61
C ASP A 112 -4.23 13.22 10.02
N PRO A 113 -5.06 13.47 11.05
CA PRO A 113 -6.03 12.49 11.53
C PRO A 113 -7.06 12.13 10.46
N SER A 114 -7.36 13.04 9.53
CA SER A 114 -8.34 12.84 8.46
C SER A 114 -7.88 11.81 7.44
N LYS A 115 -6.56 11.74 7.20
CA LYS A 115 -5.96 10.74 6.31
C LYS A 115 -5.76 9.40 7.00
N LEU A 116 -5.49 9.43 8.31
CA LEU A 116 -5.36 8.20 9.10
C LEU A 116 -6.70 7.50 9.32
N SER A 117 -7.79 8.27 9.49
CA SER A 117 -9.13 7.70 9.68
C SER A 117 -9.61 6.90 8.45
N GLN A 118 -9.18 7.27 7.25
CA GLN A 118 -9.47 6.55 5.99
C GLN A 118 -8.92 5.11 5.96
N LEU A 119 -7.94 4.78 6.81
CA LEU A 119 -7.41 3.42 6.93
C LEU A 119 -8.34 2.49 7.73
N GLU A 120 -9.32 3.07 8.44
CA GLU A 120 -10.32 2.38 9.27
C GLU A 120 -9.71 1.35 10.25
N LEU A 121 -8.51 1.62 10.77
CA LEU A 121 -7.80 0.67 11.62
C LEU A 121 -8.53 0.48 12.96
N HIS A 122 -8.72 -0.77 13.37
CA HIS A 122 -9.36 -1.11 14.64
C HIS A 122 -8.29 -1.48 15.68
N HIS A 123 -8.15 -0.64 16.72
CA HIS A 123 -7.11 -0.77 17.76
C HIS A 123 -5.69 -1.02 17.20
N PRO A 124 -5.15 -0.11 16.36
CA PRO A 124 -3.84 -0.32 15.74
C PRO A 124 -2.70 -0.29 16.77
N LEU A 125 -1.77 -1.23 16.65
CA LEU A 125 -0.48 -1.18 17.32
C LEU A 125 0.51 -0.43 16.44
N LEU A 126 0.99 0.73 16.89
CA LEU A 126 2.03 1.48 16.17
C LEU A 126 3.40 0.91 16.51
N LEU A 127 4.04 0.31 15.50
CA LEU A 127 5.45 -0.09 15.56
C LEU A 127 6.27 0.95 14.81
N ASN A 128 7.23 1.56 15.49
CA ASN A 128 8.10 2.56 14.90
C ASN A 128 9.58 2.23 15.15
N SER A 129 10.39 2.27 14.09
CA SER A 129 11.83 2.08 14.17
C SER A 129 12.52 3.37 14.61
N GLY A 130 12.35 3.75 15.88
CA GLY A 130 13.09 4.82 16.54
C GLY A 130 12.38 6.19 16.68
N LYS A 131 12.96 7.07 17.50
CA LYS A 131 12.32 8.32 17.98
C LYS A 131 12.36 9.51 17.00
N LYS A 132 13.10 9.44 15.88
CA LYS A 132 13.29 10.58 14.96
C LYS A 132 12.97 10.19 13.52
N ARG A 133 11.93 10.82 12.95
CA ARG A 133 11.63 10.77 11.52
C ARG A 133 12.72 11.57 10.77
N TYR A 134 13.23 11.03 9.67
CA TYR A 134 14.17 11.68 8.74
C TYR A 134 15.41 12.29 9.39
N ARG A 135 16.40 11.46 9.73
CA ARG A 135 17.73 11.96 10.08
C ARG A 135 18.64 11.82 8.87
N ILE A 136 19.12 12.94 8.35
CA ILE A 136 20.29 12.93 7.47
C ILE A 136 21.44 12.28 8.26
N PRO A 137 22.09 11.22 7.73
CA PRO A 137 23.18 10.57 8.43
C PRO A 137 24.22 11.59 8.89
N THR A 138 24.69 11.50 10.14
CA THR A 138 25.65 12.48 10.68
C THR A 138 27.00 12.48 9.96
N LYS A 139 27.28 11.43 9.18
CA LYS A 139 28.46 11.29 8.34
C LYS A 139 28.23 11.74 6.88
N LEU A 140 27.02 12.20 6.53
CA LEU A 140 26.74 12.67 5.18
C LEU A 140 27.23 14.12 5.05
N GLU A 141 28.26 14.32 4.25
CA GLU A 141 28.77 15.63 3.89
C GLU A 141 28.06 16.14 2.63
N SER A 142 27.70 17.41 2.61
CA SER A 142 26.98 18.04 1.49
C SER A 142 27.77 19.22 0.96
N TYR A 143 28.07 19.21 -0.33
CA TYR A 143 28.79 20.26 -1.03
C TYR A 143 27.90 20.91 -2.09
N LYS A 144 28.16 22.19 -2.38
CA LYS A 144 27.45 22.95 -3.42
C LYS A 144 28.44 23.65 -4.32
N LEU A 145 28.35 23.38 -5.62
CA LEU A 145 29.10 24.09 -6.66
C LEU A 145 28.17 25.07 -7.38
N ILE A 146 28.54 26.36 -7.40
CA ILE A 146 27.83 27.39 -8.15
C ILE A 146 28.50 27.52 -9.52
N CYS A 147 27.77 27.21 -10.58
CA CYS A 147 28.29 27.26 -11.95
C CYS A 147 27.16 27.60 -12.93
N THR A 148 27.52 28.10 -14.11
CA THR A 148 26.56 28.29 -15.21
C THR A 148 26.17 26.95 -15.82
N SER A 149 24.99 26.88 -16.43
CA SER A 149 24.46 25.63 -17.02
C SER A 149 25.41 24.98 -18.03
N ASN A 150 26.18 25.80 -18.76
CA ASN A 150 26.99 25.36 -19.88
C ASN A 150 28.27 24.62 -19.43
N ILE A 151 28.80 24.97 -18.25
CA ILE A 151 30.02 24.36 -17.71
C ILE A 151 29.72 23.21 -16.75
N LYS A 152 28.46 23.07 -16.30
CA LYS A 152 28.04 22.03 -15.35
C LYS A 152 28.46 20.60 -15.77
N PRO A 153 28.35 20.18 -17.05
CA PRO A 153 28.81 18.86 -17.47
C PRO A 153 30.34 18.68 -17.31
N LEU A 154 31.12 19.72 -17.59
CA LEU A 154 32.58 19.70 -17.43
C LEU A 154 32.96 19.61 -15.95
N CYS A 155 32.33 20.41 -15.09
CA CYS A 155 32.53 20.34 -13.65
C CYS A 155 32.19 18.95 -13.08
N LEU A 156 31.15 18.30 -13.62
CA LEU A 156 30.79 16.94 -13.23
C LEU A 156 31.85 15.91 -13.65
N ILE A 157 32.43 16.02 -14.86
CA ILE A 157 33.54 15.13 -15.28
C ILE A 157 34.71 15.24 -14.32
N VAL A 158 35.14 16.47 -14.01
CA VAL A 158 36.24 16.71 -13.06
C VAL A 158 35.91 16.10 -11.70
N LEU A 159 34.70 16.30 -11.19
CA LEU A 159 34.27 15.70 -9.92
C LEU A 159 34.28 14.16 -9.96
N LEU A 160 33.82 13.55 -11.06
CA LEU A 160 33.81 12.09 -11.20
C LEU A 160 35.23 11.51 -11.30
N GLN A 161 36.16 12.24 -11.93
CA GLN A 161 37.57 11.86 -11.98
C GLN A 161 38.21 11.90 -10.59
N GLU A 162 37.94 12.95 -9.80
CA GLU A 162 38.41 13.06 -8.41
C GLU A 162 37.87 11.92 -7.52
N LEU A 163 36.66 11.42 -7.81
CA LEU A 163 36.06 10.29 -7.10
C LEU A 163 36.62 8.92 -7.51
N CYS A 164 37.61 8.86 -8.41
CA CYS A 164 38.47 7.70 -8.66
C CYS A 164 37.76 6.35 -8.88
N GLY A 165 36.60 6.37 -9.57
CA GLY A 165 35.86 5.14 -9.91
C GLY A 165 34.92 4.62 -8.82
N GLU A 166 34.70 5.39 -7.75
CA GLU A 166 33.63 5.11 -6.79
C GLU A 166 32.26 5.06 -7.49
N LYS A 167 31.38 4.17 -7.00
CA LYS A 167 30.04 4.04 -7.56
C LYS A 167 29.21 5.28 -7.23
N CYS A 168 28.98 6.11 -8.24
CA CYS A 168 28.26 7.38 -8.11
C CYS A 168 26.84 7.28 -8.65
N LEU A 169 25.90 7.97 -8.00
CA LEU A 169 24.55 8.19 -8.52
C LEU A 169 24.39 9.67 -8.89
N VAL A 170 24.14 9.94 -10.17
CA VAL A 170 23.93 11.30 -10.68
C VAL A 170 22.47 11.51 -11.01
N PHE A 171 21.83 12.46 -10.32
CA PHE A 171 20.43 12.82 -10.58
C PHE A 171 20.35 13.96 -11.60
N THR A 172 19.50 13.77 -12.60
CA THR A 172 19.14 14.82 -13.57
C THR A 172 17.64 15.14 -13.47
N LYS A 173 17.19 16.19 -14.15
CA LYS A 173 15.80 16.68 -14.04
C LYS A 173 14.79 15.86 -14.87
N SER A 174 15.25 15.14 -15.89
CA SER A 174 14.40 14.40 -16.82
C SER A 174 15.11 13.17 -17.37
N VAL A 175 14.34 12.22 -17.91
CA VAL A 175 14.88 11.02 -18.56
C VAL A 175 15.77 11.40 -19.75
N ASP A 176 15.35 12.37 -20.55
CA ASP A 176 16.14 12.87 -21.70
C ASP A 176 17.48 13.47 -21.26
N ASP A 177 17.51 14.24 -20.16
CA ASP A 177 18.75 14.80 -19.63
C ASP A 177 19.68 13.70 -19.10
N SER A 178 19.13 12.65 -18.49
CA SER A 178 19.91 11.48 -18.08
C SER A 178 20.52 10.75 -19.29
N HIS A 179 19.76 10.54 -20.36
CA HIS A 179 20.28 9.93 -21.59
C HIS A 179 21.39 10.77 -22.22
N ARG A 180 21.15 12.07 -22.38
CA ARG A 180 22.15 13.00 -22.94
C ARG A 180 23.42 13.02 -22.10
N LEU A 181 23.29 13.05 -20.77
CA LEU A 181 24.43 13.02 -19.86
C LEU A 181 25.17 11.69 -19.93
N SER A 182 24.46 10.56 -19.96
CA SER A 182 25.08 9.23 -20.06
C SER A 182 25.88 9.08 -21.35
N THR A 183 25.33 9.52 -22.49
CA THR A 183 26.06 9.50 -23.77
C THR A 183 27.27 10.42 -23.72
N PHE A 184 27.12 11.62 -23.15
CA PHE A 184 28.22 12.57 -23.00
C PHE A 184 29.36 12.02 -22.14
N LEU A 185 29.03 11.39 -20.99
CA LEU A 185 30.01 10.76 -20.11
C LEU A 185 30.68 9.55 -20.78
N GLY A 186 30.01 8.86 -21.70
CA GLY A 186 30.61 7.73 -22.43
C GLY A 186 31.73 8.10 -23.42
N PHE A 187 31.94 9.39 -23.69
CA PHE A 187 33.07 9.87 -24.51
C PHE A 187 34.35 10.13 -23.71
N PHE A 188 34.30 10.05 -22.37
CA PHE A 188 35.41 10.33 -21.46
C PHE A 188 35.66 9.14 -20.53
#